data_AF-A0A9X2P2G5-F1
#
_entry.id   AF-A0A9X2P2G5-F1
#
_cell.length_a   1.000
_cell.length_b   1.000
_cell.length_c   1.000
_cell.angle_alpha   90.00
_cell.angle_beta   90.00
_cell.angle_gamma   90.00
#
_symmetry.space_group_name_H-M   'P 1'
#
loop_
_entity.id
_entity.type
_entity.pdbx_description
1 polymer ?
#
loop_
_entity_poly.entity_id
_entity_poly.type
_entity_poly.pdbx_seq_one_letter_code
_entity_poly.pdbx_strand_id
1 'polypeptide(L)'
;MNYLSILKLWAFVLIPVFFGTIYFFTEEEEKSEVITFLGENNLDQLMGITLCREMAYVPEDFLTKPIGVSNVRIGSIDFPINTSSKEAQEMFNQGMAYYYSFDYVQAARSFNDGVRLDPEAAMIWNGLSVTYTNLSDTVKSKEFGTKAFELARKSGNRFEYLYTKSNFLALEPPSGMEEYQALYDSVYAVKDALVSADHVDTERFFRFASDHVEQFYSKPTGLPLILAALPEHHHIFRKVTKNSLLLHEGIQINPMSVDTEKLAKLAWEIMEPIQMQKLDDLAGSFGQAEANGKGSTVIKEVALAATEGRIETLLVEEDKIIAIRITNLVTGNTQNKDLDNPIVDDLLDDMGELVIKMGGEVMVLPADKMPSKTGLAAIYRY
;
A
#
# COMPACT_ATOMS: atom_id res chain seq x y z
N MET A 1 11.51 -21.74 -25.43
CA MET A 1 10.05 -21.92 -25.25
C MET A 1 9.82 -21.76 -23.75
N ASN A 2 9.54 -20.52 -23.33
CA ASN A 2 9.58 -20.07 -21.94
C ASN A 2 8.74 -20.95 -20.98
N TYR A 3 9.39 -21.54 -19.97
CA TYR A 3 8.76 -22.00 -18.74
C TYR A 3 8.98 -20.98 -17.60
N LEU A 4 8.87 -19.69 -17.92
CA LEU A 4 8.92 -18.58 -16.95
C LEU A 4 7.52 -18.20 -16.43
N SER A 5 6.66 -19.19 -16.25
CA SER A 5 5.26 -19.02 -15.84
C SER A 5 4.95 -19.60 -14.46
N ILE A 6 5.75 -19.28 -13.43
CA ILE A 6 5.36 -19.48 -12.03
C ILE A 6 5.77 -18.25 -11.18
N LEU A 7 4.77 -17.39 -10.97
CA LEU A 7 4.57 -16.46 -9.82
C LEU A 7 5.73 -15.55 -9.39
N LYS A 8 5.78 -14.33 -9.96
CA LYS A 8 6.24 -13.12 -9.25
C LYS A 8 5.18 -12.03 -9.35
N LEU A 9 4.19 -12.11 -8.46
CA LEU A 9 3.22 -11.05 -8.21
C LEU A 9 3.82 -10.10 -7.17
N TRP A 10 4.27 -8.93 -7.61
CA TRP A 10 4.57 -7.83 -6.69
C TRP A 10 3.33 -6.95 -6.57
N ALA A 11 2.68 -6.97 -5.41
CA ALA A 11 1.65 -6.00 -5.09
C ALA A 11 2.30 -4.77 -4.47
N PHE A 12 2.48 -3.71 -5.25
CA PHE A 12 2.67 -2.37 -4.69
C PHE A 12 1.30 -1.80 -4.35
N VAL A 13 0.94 -1.82 -3.06
CA VAL A 13 -0.19 -1.01 -2.58
C VAL A 13 0.33 0.39 -2.29
N LEU A 14 0.32 1.23 -3.31
CA LEU A 14 0.17 2.66 -3.08
C LEU A 14 -1.30 2.85 -2.68
N ILE A 15 -1.54 3.43 -1.51
CA ILE A 15 -2.82 4.04 -1.20
C ILE A 15 -2.66 5.54 -1.44
N PRO A 16 -3.04 6.09 -2.61
CA PRO A 16 -3.27 7.51 -2.75
C PRO A 16 -4.76 7.80 -2.72
N VAL A 17 -5.11 8.64 -1.77
CA VAL A 17 -6.31 9.47 -1.81
C VAL A 17 -6.20 10.33 -3.09
N PHE A 18 -7.21 10.22 -3.95
CA PHE A 18 -7.42 10.90 -5.25
C PHE A 18 -6.77 10.31 -6.52
N PHE A 19 -7.64 9.82 -7.40
CA PHE A 19 -7.48 9.44 -8.81
C PHE A 19 -6.45 8.35 -9.17
N GLY A 20 -6.93 7.22 -9.70
CA GLY A 20 -6.09 6.23 -10.36
C GLY A 20 -6.86 5.25 -11.23
N THR A 21 -6.61 5.31 -12.53
CA THR A 21 -6.83 4.22 -13.49
C THR A 21 -5.93 3.04 -13.12
N ILE A 22 -6.44 1.81 -13.24
CA ILE A 22 -5.69 0.58 -13.01
C ILE A 22 -4.82 0.28 -14.25
N TYR A 23 -3.51 0.12 -14.06
CA TYR A 23 -2.61 -0.42 -15.08
C TYR A 23 -2.21 -1.85 -14.72
N PHE A 24 -2.30 -2.76 -15.68
CA PHE A 24 -1.69 -4.08 -15.61
C PHE A 24 -0.45 -4.08 -16.51
N PHE A 25 0.68 -4.52 -15.97
CA PHE A 25 1.90 -4.76 -16.75
C PHE A 25 2.07 -6.27 -16.94
N THR A 26 2.37 -6.67 -18.17
CA THR A 26 2.88 -8.01 -18.50
C THR A 26 4.22 -7.81 -19.19
N GLU A 27 5.30 -8.31 -18.60
CA GLU A 27 6.59 -8.42 -19.29
C GLU A 27 6.55 -9.66 -20.18
N GLU A 28 6.32 -9.47 -21.48
CA GLU A 28 6.94 -10.33 -22.50
C GLU A 28 7.36 -9.44 -23.68
N GLU A 29 8.68 -9.43 -23.90
CA GLU A 29 9.42 -9.05 -25.12
C GLU A 29 9.11 -7.71 -25.83
N GLU A 30 10.03 -6.76 -25.64
CA GLU A 30 10.74 -6.03 -26.71
C GLU A 30 9.99 -5.73 -28.03
N LYS A 31 8.78 -5.16 -27.94
CA LYS A 31 8.13 -4.27 -28.93
C LYS A 31 6.86 -3.69 -28.33
N SER A 32 6.81 -2.37 -28.17
CA SER A 32 5.60 -1.65 -27.82
C SER A 32 4.61 -1.64 -28.98
N GLU A 33 3.83 -2.71 -29.13
CA GLU A 33 2.58 -2.66 -29.91
C GLU A 33 1.43 -2.24 -28.99
N VAL A 34 0.97 -1.01 -29.18
CA VAL A 34 -0.33 -0.54 -28.70
C VAL A 34 -1.40 -1.30 -29.50
N ILE A 35 -2.05 -2.28 -28.90
CA ILE A 35 -3.26 -2.86 -29.49
C ILE A 35 -4.42 -1.90 -29.20
N THR A 36 -4.64 -0.98 -30.15
CA THR A 36 -5.80 -0.09 -30.18
C THR A 36 -7.01 -0.90 -30.63
N PHE A 37 -7.80 -1.43 -29.69
CA PHE A 37 -9.20 -1.74 -29.98
C PHE A 37 -10.00 -0.47 -29.70
N LEU A 38 -10.19 0.34 -30.74
CA LEU A 38 -11.27 1.32 -30.98
C LEU A 38 -10.76 2.29 -32.05
N GLY A 39 -11.22 2.10 -33.29
CA GLY A 39 -10.91 2.97 -34.41
C GLY A 39 -11.34 4.42 -34.18
N GLU A 40 -10.59 5.34 -34.78
CA GLU A 40 -10.50 6.79 -34.54
C GLU A 40 -11.79 7.63 -34.64
N ASN A 41 -12.99 7.07 -34.69
CA ASN A 41 -14.22 7.85 -34.90
C ASN A 41 -15.29 7.72 -33.81
N ASN A 42 -14.97 7.22 -32.61
CA ASN A 42 -15.98 7.10 -31.54
C ASN A 42 -15.54 7.53 -30.14
N LEU A 43 -14.44 8.26 -29.96
CA LEU A 43 -14.07 8.76 -28.62
C LEU A 43 -15.11 9.75 -28.07
N ASP A 44 -15.72 10.59 -28.93
CA ASP A 44 -16.78 11.51 -28.50
C ASP A 44 -18.08 10.78 -28.12
N GLN A 45 -18.40 9.65 -28.75
CA GLN A 45 -19.55 8.82 -28.35
C GLN A 45 -19.27 7.99 -27.09
N LEU A 46 -18.05 7.50 -26.88
CA LEU A 46 -17.70 6.71 -25.69
C LEU A 46 -17.53 7.57 -24.44
N MET A 47 -16.99 8.78 -24.58
CA MET A 47 -16.96 9.77 -23.48
C MET A 47 -18.37 10.26 -23.11
N GLY A 48 -19.31 10.24 -24.05
CA GLY A 48 -20.72 10.50 -23.77
C GLY A 48 -21.44 9.38 -23.00
N ILE A 49 -20.95 8.14 -23.03
CA ILE A 49 -21.68 6.97 -22.50
C ILE A 49 -21.16 6.49 -21.14
N THR A 50 -19.95 6.85 -20.72
CA THR A 50 -19.35 6.27 -19.48
C THR A 50 -19.05 7.28 -18.36
N LEU A 51 -19.03 8.60 -18.62
CA LEU A 51 -18.73 9.60 -17.59
C LEU A 51 -19.63 10.85 -17.57
N CYS A 52 -20.66 10.93 -18.41
CA CYS A 52 -21.66 12.00 -18.35
C CYS A 52 -23.07 11.42 -18.28
N ARG A 53 -23.44 10.90 -17.11
CA ARG A 53 -24.76 11.27 -16.60
C ARG A 53 -24.47 12.44 -15.67
N GLU A 54 -24.90 13.65 -16.03
CA GLU A 54 -25.14 14.69 -15.02
C GLU A 54 -25.76 13.97 -13.82
N MET A 55 -25.17 14.12 -12.62
CA MET A 55 -25.77 13.58 -11.41
C MET A 55 -27.23 14.01 -11.46
N ALA A 56 -28.15 13.03 -11.50
CA ALA A 56 -29.56 13.33 -11.70
C ALA A 56 -29.94 14.38 -10.65
N TYR A 57 -30.46 15.53 -11.11
CA TYR A 57 -30.80 16.65 -10.23
C TYR A 57 -31.56 16.12 -9.00
N VAL A 58 -30.97 16.32 -7.82
CA VAL A 58 -31.59 15.93 -6.56
C VAL A 58 -32.35 17.13 -6.03
N PRO A 59 -33.68 17.02 -5.85
CA PRO A 59 -34.47 18.12 -5.31
C PRO A 59 -33.98 18.59 -3.94
N GLU A 60 -33.93 19.90 -3.74
CA GLU A 60 -33.38 20.47 -2.49
C GLU A 60 -34.20 20.10 -1.25
N ASP A 61 -35.51 19.95 -1.40
CA ASP A 61 -36.39 19.48 -0.34
C ASP A 61 -36.03 18.06 0.12
N PHE A 62 -35.46 17.23 -0.77
CA PHE A 62 -34.91 15.93 -0.40
C PHE A 62 -33.56 16.06 0.32
N LEU A 63 -32.65 16.89 -0.18
CA LEU A 63 -31.34 17.14 0.45
C LEU A 63 -31.45 17.77 1.84
N THR A 64 -32.54 18.48 2.10
CA THR A 64 -32.85 19.09 3.39
C THR A 64 -33.86 18.25 4.20
N LYS A 65 -34.24 17.05 3.77
CA LYS A 65 -35.13 16.20 4.56
C LYS A 65 -34.35 15.50 5.68
N PRO A 66 -34.78 15.62 6.96
CA PRO A 66 -34.10 14.99 8.09
C PRO A 66 -33.86 13.49 7.90
N ILE A 67 -32.68 13.04 8.32
CA ILE A 67 -32.29 11.62 8.36
C ILE A 67 -31.97 11.15 9.77
N GLY A 68 -31.61 12.08 10.68
CA GLY A 68 -31.17 11.75 12.02
C GLY A 68 -29.86 10.95 12.05
N VAL A 69 -29.50 10.50 13.25
CA VAL A 69 -28.35 9.62 13.47
C VAL A 69 -28.70 8.23 12.95
N SER A 70 -27.94 7.77 11.97
CA SER A 70 -28.06 6.43 11.40
C SER A 70 -27.61 5.38 12.41
N ASN A 71 -28.41 4.32 12.54
CA ASN A 71 -28.07 3.14 13.33
C ASN A 71 -26.97 2.29 12.66
N VAL A 72 -26.72 2.53 11.37
CA VAL A 72 -25.71 1.85 10.56
C VAL A 72 -24.49 2.76 10.49
N ARG A 73 -23.39 2.33 11.12
CA ARG A 73 -22.15 3.10 11.18
C ARG A 73 -21.31 2.82 9.93
N ILE A 74 -21.20 3.82 9.06
CA ILE A 74 -20.32 3.76 7.88
C ILE A 74 -18.97 4.32 8.29
N GLY A 75 -17.98 3.44 8.53
CA GLY A 75 -16.65 3.84 8.99
C GLY A 75 -16.61 4.43 10.41
N SER A 76 -15.44 4.92 10.83
CA SER A 76 -15.25 5.58 12.12
C SER A 76 -14.57 6.93 11.91
N ILE A 77 -15.37 7.98 11.81
CA ILE A 77 -14.89 9.37 11.83
C ILE A 77 -15.04 9.91 13.25
N ASP A 78 -13.95 10.44 13.79
CA ASP A 78 -13.92 11.13 15.08
C ASP A 78 -13.09 12.40 14.92
N PHE A 79 -13.74 13.46 14.44
CA PHE A 79 -13.10 14.75 14.19
C PHE A 79 -13.82 15.83 15.01
N PRO A 80 -13.22 16.34 16.09
CA PRO A 80 -13.87 17.31 16.95
C PRO A 80 -14.04 18.64 16.22
N ILE A 81 -15.27 19.17 16.23
CA ILE A 81 -15.59 20.50 15.73
C ILE A 81 -15.98 21.41 16.88
N ASN A 82 -15.88 22.72 16.67
CA ASN A 82 -16.31 23.74 17.62
C ASN A 82 -17.84 23.82 17.66
N THR A 83 -18.44 22.88 18.40
CA THR A 83 -19.88 22.82 18.68
C THR A 83 -20.10 22.45 20.15
N SER A 84 -21.20 22.94 20.72
CA SER A 84 -21.66 22.50 22.05
C SER A 84 -22.67 21.35 21.97
N SER A 85 -23.16 21.03 20.76
CA SER A 85 -24.14 19.98 20.53
C SER A 85 -23.47 18.66 20.16
N LYS A 86 -23.62 17.66 21.04
CA LYS A 86 -23.14 16.30 20.77
C LYS A 86 -23.79 15.70 19.53
N GLU A 87 -25.08 15.99 19.33
CA GLU A 87 -25.83 15.51 18.18
C GLU A 87 -25.34 16.17 16.88
N ALA A 88 -24.97 17.46 16.93
CA ALA A 88 -24.36 18.14 15.78
C ALA A 88 -22.98 17.55 15.42
N GLN A 89 -22.17 17.21 16.42
CA GLN A 89 -20.91 16.51 16.25
C GLN A 89 -21.09 15.12 15.60
N GLU A 90 -22.11 14.38 16.02
CA GLU A 90 -22.47 13.08 15.42
C GLU A 90 -22.94 13.24 13.97
N MET A 91 -23.76 14.26 13.68
CA MET A 91 -24.18 14.58 12.31
C MET A 91 -23.01 14.98 11.41
N PHE A 92 -22.05 15.73 11.93
CA PHE A 92 -20.82 16.05 11.21
C PHE A 92 -20.02 14.78 10.88
N ASN A 93 -19.77 13.92 11.87
CA ASN A 93 -19.04 12.67 11.67
C ASN A 93 -19.76 11.74 10.67
N GLN A 94 -21.09 11.66 10.75
CA GLN A 94 -21.90 10.91 9.79
C GLN A 94 -21.82 11.50 8.38
N GLY A 95 -21.91 12.82 8.24
CA GLY A 95 -21.78 13.50 6.95
C GLY A 95 -20.43 13.25 6.31
N MET A 96 -19.35 13.32 7.10
CA MET A 96 -18.00 13.01 6.63
C MET A 96 -17.85 11.54 6.22
N ALA A 97 -18.44 10.61 6.96
CA ALA A 97 -18.47 9.19 6.60
C ALA A 97 -19.15 8.95 5.25
N TYR A 98 -20.31 9.55 5.01
CA TYR A 98 -20.99 9.48 3.72
C TYR A 98 -20.19 10.15 2.60
N TYR A 99 -19.61 11.32 2.88
CA TYR A 99 -18.78 12.06 1.92
C TYR A 99 -17.59 11.22 1.44
N TYR A 100 -16.84 10.60 2.35
CA TYR A 100 -15.72 9.72 2.00
C TYR A 100 -16.15 8.39 1.40
N SER A 101 -17.42 8.02 1.54
CA SER A 101 -18.01 6.87 0.86
C SER A 101 -18.59 7.23 -0.52
N PHE A 102 -18.37 8.46 -1.00
CA PHE A 102 -18.88 9.00 -2.25
C PHE A 102 -20.42 9.09 -2.32
N ASP A 103 -21.12 9.01 -1.18
CA ASP A 103 -22.56 9.21 -1.07
C ASP A 103 -22.88 10.66 -0.69
N TYR A 104 -22.74 11.55 -1.69
CA TYR A 104 -22.89 12.98 -1.49
C TYR A 104 -24.31 13.42 -1.13
N VAL A 105 -25.32 12.63 -1.52
CA VAL A 105 -26.73 12.90 -1.18
C VAL A 105 -26.95 12.69 0.32
N GLN A 106 -26.49 11.57 0.86
CA GLN A 106 -26.60 11.30 2.28
C GLN A 106 -25.67 12.18 3.12
N ALA A 107 -24.50 12.56 2.57
CA ALA A 107 -23.62 13.54 3.19
C ALA A 107 -24.31 14.91 3.35
N ALA A 108 -24.89 15.44 2.26
CA ALA A 108 -25.60 16.72 2.28
C ALA A 108 -26.76 16.70 3.28
N ARG A 109 -27.53 15.61 3.34
CA ARG A 109 -28.61 15.43 4.32
C ARG A 109 -28.09 15.42 5.76
N SER A 110 -26.99 14.71 6.02
CA SER A 110 -26.36 14.67 7.35
C SER A 110 -25.88 16.04 7.80
N PHE A 111 -25.19 16.78 6.92
CA PHE A 111 -24.72 18.11 7.25
C PHE A 111 -25.88 19.11 7.40
N ASN A 112 -26.94 19.01 6.60
CA ASN A 112 -28.15 19.82 6.77
C ASN A 112 -28.85 19.56 8.12
N ASP A 113 -28.86 18.31 8.61
CA ASP A 113 -29.32 17.98 9.96
C ASP A 113 -28.40 18.61 11.02
N GLY A 114 -27.09 18.52 10.82
CA GLY A 114 -26.08 19.18 11.65
C GLY A 114 -26.30 20.69 11.76
N VAL A 115 -26.61 21.36 10.65
CA VAL A 115 -26.91 22.80 10.62
C VAL A 115 -28.16 23.14 11.43
N ARG A 116 -29.18 22.28 11.46
CA ARG A 116 -30.38 22.52 12.28
C ARG A 116 -30.08 22.41 13.77
N LEU A 117 -29.13 21.57 14.13
CA LEU A 117 -28.72 21.35 15.52
C LEU A 117 -27.77 22.44 16.00
N ASP A 118 -26.81 22.83 15.17
CA ASP A 118 -25.87 23.92 15.45
C ASP A 118 -25.57 24.72 14.16
N PRO A 119 -26.31 25.83 13.93
CA PRO A 119 -26.09 26.67 12.76
C PRO A 119 -24.82 27.52 12.83
N GLU A 120 -24.15 27.61 13.98
CA GLU A 120 -22.91 28.38 14.15
C GLU A 120 -21.65 27.51 14.00
N ALA A 121 -21.81 26.18 13.89
CA ALA A 121 -20.71 25.24 13.67
C ALA A 121 -20.15 25.36 12.25
N ALA A 122 -19.05 26.10 12.11
CA ALA A 122 -18.42 26.42 10.84
C ALA A 122 -18.06 25.19 9.98
N MET A 123 -17.59 24.12 10.61
CA MET A 123 -17.18 22.90 9.92
C MET A 123 -18.34 22.14 9.27
N ILE A 124 -19.56 22.27 9.78
CA ILE A 124 -20.75 21.66 9.16
C ILE A 124 -21.08 22.37 7.84
N TRP A 125 -21.01 23.70 7.82
CA TRP A 125 -21.15 24.50 6.59
C TRP A 125 -20.04 24.20 5.59
N ASN A 126 -18.81 23.98 6.07
CA ASN A 126 -17.72 23.53 5.20
C ASN A 126 -18.01 22.16 4.57
N GLY A 127 -18.55 21.21 5.36
CA GLY A 127 -19.01 19.91 4.88
C GLY A 127 -20.05 20.04 3.78
N LEU A 128 -21.04 20.93 3.95
CA LEU A 128 -22.00 21.25 2.88
C LEU A 128 -21.30 21.81 1.63
N SER A 129 -20.40 22.77 1.79
CA SER A 129 -19.69 23.38 0.66
C SER A 129 -18.99 22.34 -0.22
N VAL A 130 -18.14 21.49 0.38
CA VAL A 130 -17.40 20.46 -0.37
C VAL A 130 -18.33 19.39 -0.95
N THR A 131 -19.43 19.07 -0.27
CA THR A 131 -20.43 18.13 -0.78
C THR A 131 -21.14 18.68 -1.99
N TYR A 132 -21.57 19.96 -1.96
CA TYR A 132 -22.27 20.60 -3.08
C TYR A 132 -21.34 20.84 -4.28
N THR A 133 -20.03 20.98 -4.08
CA THR A 133 -19.03 20.91 -5.17
C THR A 133 -19.11 19.57 -5.91
N ASN A 134 -19.19 18.46 -5.17
CA ASN A 134 -19.29 17.12 -5.76
C ASN A 134 -20.68 16.83 -6.36
N LEU A 135 -21.73 17.51 -5.88
CA LEU A 135 -23.05 17.52 -6.51
C LEU A 135 -23.14 18.45 -7.73
N SER A 136 -22.04 19.10 -8.12
CA SER A 136 -21.95 20.08 -9.22
C SER A 136 -22.79 21.36 -9.04
N ASP A 137 -23.29 21.63 -7.83
CA ASP A 137 -23.97 22.91 -7.50
C ASP A 137 -22.95 23.90 -6.94
N THR A 138 -22.27 24.57 -7.87
CA THR A 138 -21.22 25.54 -7.56
C THR A 138 -21.73 26.80 -6.88
N VAL A 139 -23.01 27.15 -7.07
CA VAL A 139 -23.62 28.34 -6.46
C VAL A 139 -23.78 28.11 -4.95
N LYS A 140 -24.40 26.99 -4.57
CA LYS A 140 -24.55 26.63 -3.15
C LYS A 140 -23.24 26.28 -2.48
N SER A 141 -22.34 25.61 -3.21
CA SER A 141 -21.00 25.34 -2.70
C SER A 141 -20.30 26.62 -2.24
N LYS A 142 -20.35 27.68 -3.06
CA LYS A 142 -19.79 29.00 -2.72
C LYS A 142 -20.52 29.67 -1.55
N GLU A 143 -21.85 29.63 -1.54
CA GLU A 143 -22.66 30.17 -0.44
C GLU A 143 -22.26 29.54 0.90
N PHE A 144 -22.23 28.20 0.96
CA PHE A 144 -21.88 27.46 2.17
C PHE A 144 -20.42 27.65 2.56
N GLY A 145 -19.50 27.69 1.59
CA GLY A 145 -18.08 27.92 1.84
C GLY A 145 -17.82 29.30 2.44
N THR A 146 -18.51 30.32 1.92
CA THR A 146 -18.45 31.70 2.44
C THR A 146 -18.97 31.74 3.88
N LYS A 147 -20.11 31.11 4.14
CA LYS A 147 -20.69 31.04 5.49
C LYS A 147 -19.78 30.32 6.48
N ALA A 148 -19.19 29.20 6.07
CA ALA A 148 -18.23 28.45 6.88
C ALA A 148 -17.04 29.32 7.30
N PHE A 149 -16.45 30.03 6.33
CA PHE A 149 -15.32 30.94 6.58
C PHE A 149 -15.69 32.08 7.54
N GLU A 150 -16.85 32.71 7.36
CA GLU A 150 -17.29 33.80 8.23
C GLU A 150 -17.52 33.36 9.68
N LEU A 151 -18.12 32.19 9.87
CA LEU A 151 -18.36 31.60 11.20
C LEU A 151 -17.05 31.19 11.86
N ALA A 152 -16.16 30.52 11.14
CA ALA A 152 -14.87 30.10 11.67
C ALA A 152 -14.02 31.30 12.10
N ARG A 153 -14.05 32.39 11.31
CA ARG A 153 -13.37 33.65 11.64
C ARG A 153 -13.86 34.27 12.96
N LYS A 154 -15.16 34.14 13.27
CA LYS A 154 -15.75 34.67 14.51
C LYS A 154 -15.54 33.75 15.72
N SER A 155 -15.40 32.45 15.50
CA SER A 155 -15.28 31.45 16.56
C SER A 155 -14.02 31.56 17.41
N GLY A 156 -12.94 32.14 16.86
CA GLY A 156 -11.62 32.16 17.48
C GLY A 156 -10.87 30.82 17.40
N ASN A 157 -11.47 29.76 16.84
CA ASN A 157 -10.79 28.50 16.58
C ASN A 157 -9.85 28.66 15.37
N ARG A 158 -8.56 28.81 15.65
CA ARG A 158 -7.53 29.05 14.63
C ARG A 158 -7.47 27.96 13.58
N PHE A 159 -7.66 26.70 13.97
CA PHE A 159 -7.58 25.56 13.05
C PHE A 159 -8.76 25.58 12.06
N GLU A 160 -10.00 25.68 12.56
CA GLU A 160 -11.18 25.77 11.69
C GLU A 160 -11.15 27.01 10.80
N TYR A 161 -10.66 28.15 11.32
CA TYR A 161 -10.48 29.36 10.52
C TYR A 161 -9.54 29.13 9.33
N LEU A 162 -8.37 28.53 9.56
CA LEU A 162 -7.43 28.26 8.48
C LEU A 162 -8.00 27.24 7.49
N TYR A 163 -8.65 26.19 8.00
CA TYR A 163 -9.20 25.11 7.18
C TYR A 163 -10.31 25.62 6.25
N THR A 164 -11.28 26.37 6.80
CA THR A 164 -12.36 26.99 6.02
C THR A 164 -11.85 28.07 5.07
N LYS A 165 -10.83 28.85 5.47
CA LYS A 165 -10.18 29.84 4.59
C LYS A 165 -9.55 29.20 3.36
N SER A 166 -8.85 28.09 3.53
CA SER A 166 -8.24 27.34 2.41
C SER A 166 -9.31 26.91 1.40
N ASN A 167 -10.41 26.32 1.87
CA ASN A 167 -11.48 25.88 0.99
C ASN A 167 -12.19 27.05 0.31
N PHE A 168 -12.45 28.15 1.04
CA PHE A 168 -13.04 29.36 0.49
C PHE A 168 -12.20 29.93 -0.68
N LEU A 169 -10.87 30.03 -0.50
CA LEU A 169 -9.96 30.52 -1.55
C LEU A 169 -9.86 29.56 -2.75
N ALA A 170 -10.10 28.26 -2.56
CA ALA A 170 -10.12 27.30 -3.66
C ALA A 170 -11.40 27.39 -4.53
N LEU A 171 -12.52 27.83 -3.95
CA LEU A 171 -13.80 28.02 -4.68
C LEU A 171 -13.79 29.25 -5.59
N GLU A 172 -12.93 30.22 -5.28
CA GLU A 172 -12.69 31.41 -6.08
C GLU A 172 -11.18 31.52 -6.34
N PRO A 173 -10.65 30.67 -7.26
CA PRO A 173 -9.23 30.61 -7.49
C PRO A 173 -8.73 32.00 -7.88
N PRO A 174 -7.75 32.53 -7.14
CA PRO A 174 -7.32 33.90 -7.29
C PRO A 174 -6.76 34.18 -8.68
N SER A 175 -7.05 35.37 -9.21
CA SER A 175 -6.59 35.77 -10.54
C SER A 175 -5.19 36.42 -10.51
N GLY A 176 -4.73 36.87 -9.34
CA GLY A 176 -3.43 37.50 -9.14
C GLY A 176 -2.45 36.64 -8.33
N MET A 177 -1.14 36.80 -8.59
CA MET A 177 -0.06 36.10 -7.88
C MET A 177 -0.06 36.35 -6.36
N GLU A 178 -0.47 37.53 -5.91
CA GLU A 178 -0.53 37.88 -4.48
C GLU A 178 -1.62 37.09 -3.73
N GLU A 179 -2.77 36.91 -4.36
CA GLU A 179 -3.88 36.15 -3.80
C GLU A 179 -3.62 34.63 -3.91
N TYR A 180 -2.92 34.17 -4.96
CA TYR A 180 -2.41 32.79 -5.05
C TYR A 180 -1.41 32.48 -3.93
N GLN A 181 -0.52 33.43 -3.62
CA GLN A 181 0.37 33.33 -2.47
C GLN A 181 -0.43 33.26 -1.16
N ALA A 182 -1.52 34.02 -1.02
CA ALA A 182 -2.38 33.93 0.17
C ALA A 182 -3.11 32.58 0.29
N LEU A 183 -3.53 31.96 -0.82
CA LEU A 183 -4.06 30.60 -0.85
C LEU A 183 -2.98 29.60 -0.42
N TYR A 184 -1.80 29.68 -1.03
CA TYR A 184 -0.64 28.85 -0.68
C TYR A 184 -0.29 28.98 0.82
N ASP A 185 -0.11 30.19 1.33
CA ASP A 185 0.19 30.47 2.73
C ASP A 185 -0.91 29.95 3.68
N SER A 186 -2.18 30.00 3.25
CA SER A 186 -3.29 29.43 4.04
C SER A 186 -3.26 27.90 4.09
N VAL A 187 -2.97 27.23 2.98
CA VAL A 187 -2.81 25.77 2.90
C VAL A 187 -1.63 25.31 3.77
N TYR A 188 -0.52 26.03 3.72
CA TYR A 188 0.65 25.76 4.57
C TYR A 188 0.38 26.07 6.04
N ALA A 189 -0.35 27.14 6.36
CA ALA A 189 -0.75 27.42 7.74
C ALA A 189 -1.74 26.38 8.29
N VAL A 190 -2.64 25.81 7.47
CA VAL A 190 -3.48 24.66 7.86
C VAL A 190 -2.60 23.45 8.14
N LYS A 191 -1.63 23.17 7.26
CA LYS A 191 -0.65 22.10 7.45
C LYS A 191 0.14 22.31 8.75
N ASP A 192 0.61 23.51 9.03
CA ASP A 192 1.35 23.83 10.26
C ASP A 192 0.47 23.82 11.53
N ALA A 193 -0.81 24.20 11.41
CA ALA A 193 -1.80 24.12 12.49
C ALA A 193 -2.17 22.67 12.82
N LEU A 194 -2.32 21.82 11.79
CA LEU A 194 -2.43 20.37 11.94
C LEU A 194 -1.18 19.80 12.62
N VAL A 195 0.01 20.26 12.22
CA VAL A 195 1.32 19.85 12.77
C VAL A 195 1.59 20.36 14.20
N SER A 196 0.89 21.39 14.68
CA SER A 196 1.07 21.92 16.05
C SER A 196 0.05 21.41 17.06
N ALA A 197 -1.04 20.78 16.61
CA ALA A 197 -1.96 19.98 17.45
C ALA A 197 -1.47 18.52 17.65
N ASP A 198 -0.30 18.19 17.11
CA ASP A 198 -0.02 16.90 16.46
C ASP A 198 0.68 15.85 17.33
N HIS A 199 1.27 16.17 18.49
CA HIS A 199 2.00 15.12 19.22
C HIS A 199 1.11 13.96 19.68
N VAL A 200 -0.18 14.20 19.94
CA VAL A 200 -1.14 13.14 20.30
C VAL A 200 -1.80 12.53 19.06
N ASP A 201 -2.12 13.33 18.05
CA ASP A 201 -2.80 12.85 16.83
C ASP A 201 -1.85 12.19 15.83
N THR A 202 -0.59 12.64 15.69
CA THR A 202 0.50 11.90 15.01
C THR A 202 0.71 10.54 15.64
N GLU A 203 0.82 10.46 16.98
CA GLU A 203 1.03 9.17 17.66
C GLU A 203 -0.16 8.22 17.46
N ARG A 204 -1.40 8.75 17.43
CA ARG A 204 -2.62 7.97 17.10
C ARG A 204 -2.62 7.52 15.65
N PHE A 205 -2.30 8.40 14.71
CA PHE A 205 -2.23 8.08 13.28
C PHE A 205 -1.14 7.05 13.00
N PHE A 206 0.07 7.23 13.53
CA PHE A 206 1.17 6.27 13.38
C PHE A 206 0.84 4.92 14.02
N ARG A 207 0.14 4.90 15.15
CA ARG A 207 -0.35 3.67 15.76
C ARG A 207 -1.37 2.97 14.86
N PHE A 208 -2.35 3.70 14.33
CA PHE A 208 -3.33 3.16 13.39
C PHE A 208 -2.66 2.61 12.12
N ALA A 209 -1.76 3.38 11.50
CA ALA A 209 -1.00 2.97 10.32
C ALA A 209 -0.15 1.71 10.61
N SER A 210 0.54 1.69 11.76
CA SER A 210 1.31 0.54 12.22
C SER A 210 0.43 -0.70 12.41
N ASP A 211 -0.68 -0.58 13.14
CA ASP A 211 -1.59 -1.70 13.44
C ASP A 211 -2.19 -2.27 12.15
N HIS A 212 -2.56 -1.40 11.20
CA HIS A 212 -3.07 -1.80 9.89
C HIS A 212 -2.01 -2.54 9.07
N VAL A 213 -0.78 -2.00 8.97
CA VAL A 213 0.33 -2.66 8.28
C VAL A 213 0.67 -4.00 8.92
N GLU A 214 0.69 -4.07 10.25
CA GLU A 214 0.95 -5.30 10.99
C GLU A 214 -0.10 -6.38 10.71
N GLN A 215 -1.39 -6.01 10.75
CA GLN A 215 -2.50 -6.95 10.58
C GLN A 215 -2.63 -7.47 9.15
N PHE A 216 -2.55 -6.59 8.16
CA PHE A 216 -2.90 -6.93 6.77
C PHE A 216 -1.70 -7.28 5.90
N TYR A 217 -0.48 -6.90 6.31
CA TYR A 217 0.71 -7.10 5.49
C TYR A 217 1.80 -7.85 6.26
N SER A 218 2.27 -7.34 7.40
CA SER A 218 3.43 -7.94 8.08
C SER A 218 3.13 -9.33 8.65
N LYS A 219 1.98 -9.55 9.29
CA LYS A 219 1.61 -10.89 9.80
C LYS A 219 1.35 -11.91 8.69
N PRO A 220 0.58 -11.60 7.63
CA PRO A 220 0.34 -12.55 6.55
C PRO A 220 1.60 -12.88 5.74
N THR A 221 2.48 -11.90 5.52
CA THR A 221 3.67 -12.10 4.66
C THR A 221 4.92 -12.53 5.41
N GLY A 222 5.05 -12.16 6.69
CA GLY A 222 6.28 -12.35 7.46
C GLY A 222 7.46 -11.50 6.99
N LEU A 223 7.25 -10.57 6.04
CA LEU A 223 8.33 -9.80 5.44
C LEU A 223 8.81 -8.65 6.34
N PRO A 224 10.11 -8.32 6.33
CA PRO A 224 10.64 -7.13 7.00
C PRO A 224 9.96 -5.85 6.53
N LEU A 225 9.76 -4.92 7.45
CA LEU A 225 9.14 -3.62 7.21
C LEU A 225 10.18 -2.50 7.31
N ILE A 226 10.27 -1.65 6.30
CA ILE A 226 11.10 -0.44 6.29
C ILE A 226 10.19 0.78 6.36
N LEU A 227 10.47 1.69 7.30
CA LEU A 227 9.79 2.98 7.35
C LEU A 227 10.44 3.96 6.38
N ALA A 228 9.66 4.49 5.43
CA ALA A 228 10.05 5.60 4.57
C ALA A 228 9.29 6.88 4.97
N ALA A 229 9.98 7.82 5.59
CA ALA A 229 9.39 9.06 6.10
C ALA A 229 10.46 10.14 6.32
N LEU A 230 10.04 11.40 6.47
CA LEU A 230 10.93 12.48 6.89
C LEU A 230 11.59 12.18 8.26
N PRO A 231 12.84 12.62 8.51
CA PRO A 231 13.62 12.29 9.70
C PRO A 231 12.86 12.48 11.03
N GLU A 232 12.08 13.56 11.15
CA GLU A 232 11.29 13.92 12.32
C GLU A 232 10.24 12.88 12.74
N HIS A 233 9.81 12.01 11.82
CA HIS A 233 8.77 11.01 12.09
C HIS A 233 9.31 9.66 12.58
N HIS A 234 10.60 9.37 12.34
CA HIS A 234 11.17 8.03 12.62
C HIS A 234 11.12 7.69 14.12
N HIS A 235 11.52 8.62 14.97
CA HIS A 235 11.54 8.39 16.41
C HIS A 235 10.12 8.20 16.98
N ILE A 236 9.16 9.02 16.52
CA ILE A 236 7.78 8.98 16.98
C ILE A 236 7.10 7.68 16.52
N PHE A 237 7.27 7.29 15.25
CA PHE A 237 6.71 6.04 14.72
C PHE A 237 7.26 4.81 15.48
N ARG A 238 8.57 4.77 15.73
CA ARG A 238 9.21 3.70 16.52
C ARG A 238 8.71 3.60 17.95
N LYS A 239 8.36 4.73 18.57
CA LYS A 239 7.82 4.75 19.93
C LYS A 239 6.42 4.11 20.02
N VAL A 240 5.61 4.22 18.97
CA VAL A 240 4.20 3.78 19.00
C VAL A 240 3.93 2.45 18.33
N THR A 241 4.77 2.05 17.37
CA THR A 241 4.64 0.78 16.66
C THR A 241 4.88 -0.42 17.58
N LYS A 242 4.09 -1.47 17.38
CA LYS A 242 4.29 -2.80 18.00
C LYS A 242 4.75 -3.85 16.99
N ASN A 243 4.93 -3.45 15.73
CA ASN A 243 5.27 -4.36 14.66
C ASN A 243 6.73 -4.81 14.80
N SER A 244 6.93 -6.07 15.19
CA SER A 244 8.25 -6.66 15.41
C SER A 244 9.06 -6.83 14.13
N LEU A 245 8.45 -6.69 12.96
CA LEU A 245 9.11 -6.79 11.66
C LEU A 245 9.68 -5.44 11.18
N LEU A 246 9.44 -4.34 11.91
CA LEU A 246 10.04 -3.04 11.60
C LEU A 246 11.57 -3.06 11.80
N LEU A 247 12.31 -2.80 10.73
CA LEU A 247 13.76 -2.69 10.76
C LEU A 247 14.24 -1.44 11.49
N HIS A 248 15.42 -1.53 12.12
CA HIS A 248 16.03 -0.42 12.85
C HIS A 248 16.43 0.76 11.94
N GLU A 249 16.86 0.48 10.72
CA GLU A 249 17.11 1.50 9.72
C GLU A 249 15.85 1.77 8.88
N GLY A 250 15.74 3.00 8.39
CA GLY A 250 14.61 3.46 7.60
C GLY A 250 15.05 4.53 6.60
N ILE A 251 14.23 4.74 5.58
CA ILE A 251 14.48 5.72 4.52
C ILE A 251 14.05 7.10 5.03
N GLN A 252 15.01 8.01 5.19
CA GLN A 252 14.80 9.32 5.82
C GLN A 252 14.51 10.44 4.81
N ILE A 253 13.64 10.17 3.84
CA ILE A 253 13.18 11.16 2.84
C ILE A 253 11.67 11.11 2.70
N ASN A 254 11.08 12.15 2.10
CA ASN A 254 9.67 12.08 1.70
C ASN A 254 9.52 11.07 0.55
N PRO A 255 8.84 9.91 0.74
CA PRO A 255 8.72 8.90 -0.32
C PRO A 255 7.97 9.42 -1.55
N MET A 256 7.12 10.43 -1.39
CA MET A 256 6.39 11.06 -2.50
C MET A 256 7.24 12.04 -3.33
N SER A 257 8.47 12.33 -2.89
CA SER A 257 9.41 13.23 -3.58
C SER A 257 10.36 12.51 -4.54
N VAL A 258 10.28 11.18 -4.61
CA VAL A 258 11.12 10.34 -5.45
C VAL A 258 10.26 9.36 -6.24
N ASP A 259 10.78 8.89 -7.37
CA ASP A 259 10.14 7.81 -8.11
C ASP A 259 10.34 6.45 -7.41
N THR A 260 9.60 5.46 -7.90
CA THR A 260 9.59 4.10 -7.36
C THR A 260 10.95 3.42 -7.49
N GLU A 261 11.67 3.67 -8.58
CA GLU A 261 12.99 3.08 -8.83
C GLU A 261 14.00 3.52 -7.78
N LYS A 262 14.05 4.82 -7.50
CA LYS A 262 14.92 5.38 -6.47
C LYS A 262 14.53 4.89 -5.07
N LEU A 263 13.24 4.80 -4.77
CA LEU A 263 12.78 4.27 -3.48
C LEU A 263 13.16 2.79 -3.30
N ALA A 264 13.04 1.98 -4.35
CA ALA A 264 13.45 0.58 -4.34
C ALA A 264 14.96 0.43 -4.11
N LYS A 265 15.78 1.28 -4.76
CA LYS A 265 17.22 1.30 -4.52
C LYS A 265 17.58 1.62 -3.07
N LEU A 266 16.95 2.65 -2.48
CA LEU A 266 17.18 3.01 -1.07
C LEU A 266 16.72 1.90 -0.11
N ALA A 267 15.63 1.19 -0.44
CA ALA A 267 15.19 0.04 0.33
C ALA A 267 16.18 -1.13 0.22
N TRP A 268 16.73 -1.36 -0.98
CA TRP A 268 17.73 -2.39 -1.21
C TRP A 268 19.02 -2.13 -0.44
N GLU A 269 19.51 -0.89 -0.41
CA GLU A 269 20.70 -0.52 0.38
C GLU A 269 20.57 -0.89 1.87
N ILE A 270 19.34 -0.87 2.42
CA ILE A 270 19.04 -1.30 3.80
C ILE A 270 18.88 -2.84 3.88
N MET A 271 18.20 -3.45 2.91
CA MET A 271 17.86 -4.88 2.91
C MET A 271 19.04 -5.79 2.58
N GLU A 272 19.91 -5.36 1.67
CA GLU A 272 21.04 -6.13 1.16
C GLU A 272 21.92 -6.70 2.26
N PRO A 273 22.47 -5.92 3.23
CA PRO A 273 23.30 -6.48 4.28
C PRO A 273 22.56 -7.49 5.16
N ILE A 274 21.27 -7.27 5.42
CA ILE A 274 20.43 -8.18 6.21
C ILE A 274 20.24 -9.51 5.46
N GLN A 275 19.97 -9.43 4.16
CA GLN A 275 19.82 -10.60 3.32
C GLN A 275 21.13 -11.39 3.23
N MET A 276 22.26 -10.70 3.03
CA MET A 276 23.57 -11.32 2.97
C MET A 276 23.93 -12.03 4.28
N GLN A 277 23.65 -11.42 5.42
CA GLN A 277 23.86 -12.06 6.72
C GLN A 277 23.00 -13.31 6.89
N LYS A 278 21.74 -13.30 6.44
CA LYS A 278 20.87 -14.50 6.49
C LYS A 278 21.44 -15.65 5.67
N LEU A 279 22.00 -15.36 4.48
CA LEU A 279 22.61 -16.37 3.64
C LEU A 279 23.88 -16.94 4.28
N ASP A 280 24.70 -16.09 4.92
CA ASP A 280 25.88 -16.52 5.67
C ASP A 280 25.50 -17.41 6.88
N ASP A 281 24.47 -17.04 7.63
CA ASP A 281 23.95 -17.82 8.76
C ASP A 281 23.41 -19.19 8.31
N LEU A 282 22.76 -19.23 7.14
CA LEU A 282 22.23 -20.46 6.55
C LEU A 282 23.35 -21.39 6.08
N ALA A 283 24.38 -20.86 5.41
CA ALA A 283 25.57 -21.62 5.05
C ALA A 283 26.31 -22.16 6.30
N GLY A 284 26.39 -21.34 7.37
CA GLY A 284 26.93 -21.77 8.66
C GLY A 284 26.11 -22.88 9.31
N SER A 285 24.78 -22.80 9.24
CA SER A 285 23.85 -23.83 9.74
C SER A 285 24.02 -25.14 8.99
N PHE A 286 24.20 -25.09 7.67
CA PHE A 286 24.56 -26.27 6.88
C PHE A 286 25.88 -26.89 7.35
N GLY A 287 26.93 -26.09 7.54
CA GLY A 287 28.23 -26.60 8.00
C GLY A 287 28.14 -27.33 9.35
N GLN A 288 27.29 -26.85 10.27
CA GLN A 288 27.01 -27.55 11.53
C GLN A 288 26.22 -28.84 11.32
N ALA A 289 25.22 -28.83 10.44
CA ALA A 289 24.42 -30.01 10.13
C ALA A 289 25.27 -31.12 9.50
N GLU A 290 26.14 -30.78 8.55
CA GLU A 290 27.07 -31.71 7.91
C GLU A 290 28.03 -32.34 8.93
N ALA A 291 28.64 -31.52 9.80
CA ALA A 291 29.53 -32.01 10.86
C ALA A 291 28.85 -32.98 11.83
N ASN A 292 27.53 -32.85 12.02
CA ASN A 292 26.71 -33.72 12.86
C ASN A 292 26.09 -34.91 12.11
N GLY A 293 26.45 -35.13 10.83
CA GLY A 293 25.88 -36.19 10.00
C GLY A 293 24.42 -35.97 9.58
N LYS A 294 23.92 -34.74 9.73
CA LYS A 294 22.56 -34.29 9.36
C LYS A 294 22.57 -33.38 8.14
N GLY A 295 23.61 -33.44 7.32
CA GLY A 295 23.67 -32.72 6.06
C GLY A 295 24.52 -33.45 5.05
N SER A 296 24.29 -33.16 3.76
CA SER A 296 25.08 -33.71 2.66
C SER A 296 25.10 -32.76 1.47
N THR A 297 26.21 -32.77 0.74
CA THR A 297 26.37 -32.13 -0.59
C THR A 297 26.37 -33.16 -1.73
N VAL A 298 26.26 -34.45 -1.41
CA VAL A 298 26.37 -35.54 -2.38
C VAL A 298 25.02 -35.77 -3.05
N ILE A 299 24.95 -35.50 -4.36
CA ILE A 299 23.73 -35.57 -5.17
C ILE A 299 22.89 -36.82 -4.89
N LYS A 300 23.50 -38.02 -4.85
CA LYS A 300 22.78 -39.28 -4.64
C LYS A 300 22.16 -39.38 -3.24
N GLU A 301 22.89 -38.94 -2.22
CA GLU A 301 22.41 -38.96 -0.83
C GLU A 301 21.28 -37.95 -0.64
N VAL A 302 21.43 -36.77 -1.23
CA VAL A 302 20.40 -35.73 -1.21
C VAL A 302 19.15 -36.17 -1.97
N ALA A 303 19.29 -36.78 -3.15
CA ALA A 303 18.17 -37.34 -3.90
C ALA A 303 17.40 -38.39 -3.10
N LEU A 304 18.11 -39.32 -2.45
CA LEU A 304 17.47 -40.31 -1.59
C LEU A 304 16.76 -39.65 -0.40
N ALA A 305 17.43 -38.74 0.30
CA ALA A 305 16.86 -38.01 1.43
C ALA A 305 15.63 -37.18 1.04
N ALA A 306 15.63 -36.58 -0.15
CA ALA A 306 14.48 -35.85 -0.70
C ALA A 306 13.27 -36.79 -0.87
N THR A 307 13.48 -37.96 -1.50
CA THR A 307 12.40 -38.95 -1.72
C THR A 307 11.82 -39.53 -0.42
N GLU A 308 12.64 -39.59 0.62
CA GLU A 308 12.25 -40.06 1.95
C GLU A 308 11.64 -38.94 2.81
N GLY A 309 11.60 -37.69 2.31
CA GLY A 309 11.11 -36.54 3.07
C GLY A 309 11.97 -36.17 4.29
N ARG A 310 13.26 -36.51 4.25
CA ARG A 310 14.23 -36.22 5.34
C ARG A 310 14.80 -34.81 5.28
N ILE A 311 14.70 -34.13 4.15
CA ILE A 311 15.26 -32.78 3.97
C ILE A 311 14.35 -31.76 4.65
N GLU A 312 14.96 -30.96 5.52
CA GLU A 312 14.37 -29.76 6.10
C GLU A 312 14.55 -28.57 5.17
N THR A 313 15.79 -28.33 4.74
CA THR A 313 16.15 -27.23 3.85
C THR A 313 17.11 -27.71 2.79
N LEU A 314 16.79 -27.44 1.52
CA LEU A 314 17.69 -27.62 0.38
C LEU A 314 18.23 -26.25 -0.05
N LEU A 315 19.54 -26.12 -0.08
CA LEU A 315 20.24 -24.97 -0.65
C LEU A 315 20.60 -25.29 -2.10
N VAL A 316 20.33 -24.36 -3.00
CA VAL A 316 20.58 -24.49 -4.44
C VAL A 316 21.37 -23.27 -4.93
N GLU A 317 22.38 -23.49 -5.76
CA GLU A 317 23.19 -22.42 -6.35
C GLU A 317 22.43 -21.71 -7.49
N GLU A 318 22.39 -20.38 -7.45
CA GLU A 318 21.81 -19.53 -8.50
C GLU A 318 22.53 -19.74 -9.85
N ASP A 319 21.77 -19.75 -10.95
CA ASP A 319 22.22 -19.88 -12.34
C ASP A 319 23.05 -21.15 -12.67
N LYS A 320 23.17 -22.09 -11.74
CA LYS A 320 23.88 -23.35 -11.99
C LYS A 320 22.96 -24.34 -12.65
N ILE A 321 23.41 -24.86 -13.80
CA ILE A 321 22.67 -25.87 -14.54
C ILE A 321 23.40 -27.20 -14.49
N ILE A 322 22.70 -28.24 -14.03
CA ILE A 322 23.19 -29.62 -14.06
C ILE A 322 22.32 -30.42 -15.04
N ALA A 323 22.86 -30.65 -16.24
CA ALA A 323 22.21 -31.28 -17.40
C ALA A 323 21.94 -32.79 -17.24
N ILE A 324 21.46 -33.23 -16.09
CA ILE A 324 21.41 -34.63 -15.70
C ILE A 324 20.07 -34.94 -15.04
N ARG A 325 19.36 -35.95 -15.53
CA ARG A 325 18.18 -36.52 -14.85
C ARG A 325 18.59 -37.71 -14.01
N ILE A 326 18.12 -37.81 -12.77
CA ILE A 326 18.16 -39.08 -12.03
C ILE A 326 17.04 -39.98 -12.54
N THR A 327 17.38 -41.05 -13.24
CA THR A 327 16.42 -42.02 -13.80
C THR A 327 16.04 -43.10 -12.80
N ASN A 328 16.88 -43.34 -11.79
CA ASN A 328 16.60 -44.24 -10.68
C ASN A 328 17.22 -43.69 -9.39
N LEU A 329 16.36 -43.37 -8.43
CA LEU A 329 16.72 -42.73 -7.16
C LEU A 329 17.42 -43.69 -6.18
N VAL A 330 17.22 -45.01 -6.32
CA VAL A 330 17.82 -46.05 -5.47
C VAL A 330 19.23 -46.40 -5.94
N THR A 331 19.46 -46.47 -7.26
CA THR A 331 20.78 -46.78 -7.82
C THR A 331 21.61 -45.52 -8.12
N GLY A 332 20.96 -44.36 -8.14
CA GLY A 332 21.53 -43.09 -8.59
C GLY A 332 21.93 -43.12 -10.07
N ASN A 333 21.18 -43.86 -10.89
CA ASN A 333 21.42 -43.87 -12.33
C ASN A 333 21.01 -42.53 -12.91
N THR A 334 21.82 -42.03 -13.82
CA THR A 334 21.61 -40.74 -14.46
C THR A 334 21.48 -40.88 -15.97
N GLN A 335 20.79 -39.93 -16.58
CA GLN A 335 20.73 -39.76 -18.02
C GLN A 335 20.97 -38.29 -18.34
N ASN A 336 21.85 -38.01 -19.30
CA ASN A 336 22.04 -36.64 -19.76
C ASN A 336 20.75 -36.13 -20.38
N LYS A 337 20.36 -34.92 -19.99
CA LYS A 337 19.22 -34.19 -20.55
C LYS A 337 19.71 -33.33 -21.71
N ASP A 338 18.92 -33.27 -22.78
CA ASP A 338 19.10 -32.32 -23.86
C ASP A 338 18.50 -30.99 -23.42
N LEU A 339 19.36 -30.06 -22.98
CA LEU A 339 18.96 -28.76 -22.45
C LEU A 339 18.55 -27.76 -23.54
N ASP A 340 18.80 -28.06 -24.81
CA ASP A 340 18.29 -27.25 -25.94
C ASP A 340 16.78 -27.42 -26.10
N ASN A 341 16.19 -28.41 -25.42
CA ASN A 341 14.75 -28.56 -25.28
C ASN A 341 14.24 -27.79 -24.06
N PRO A 342 13.50 -26.70 -24.25
CA PRO A 342 13.06 -25.83 -23.16
C PRO A 342 11.97 -26.43 -22.26
N ILE A 343 11.52 -27.66 -22.52
CA ILE A 343 10.60 -28.43 -21.66
C ILE A 343 11.37 -29.25 -20.61
N VAL A 344 12.71 -29.27 -20.68
CA VAL A 344 13.56 -30.17 -19.89
C VAL A 344 14.25 -29.38 -18.76
N ASP A 345 13.68 -29.45 -17.56
CA ASP A 345 14.25 -28.85 -16.34
C ASP A 345 15.58 -29.49 -15.95
N ASP A 346 16.44 -28.80 -15.21
CA ASP A 346 17.74 -29.32 -14.79
C ASP A 346 17.62 -30.17 -13.49
N LEU A 347 18.74 -30.74 -13.01
CA LEU A 347 18.71 -31.55 -11.78
C LEU A 347 18.30 -30.73 -10.56
N LEU A 348 18.76 -29.48 -10.47
CA LEU A 348 18.55 -28.64 -9.29
C LEU A 348 17.08 -28.25 -9.16
N ASP A 349 16.43 -27.94 -10.29
CA ASP A 349 15.00 -27.70 -10.38
C ASP A 349 14.17 -28.95 -10.01
N ASP A 350 14.51 -30.12 -10.61
CA ASP A 350 13.85 -31.41 -10.29
C ASP A 350 13.93 -31.72 -8.77
N MET A 351 15.09 -31.42 -8.16
CA MET A 351 15.34 -31.64 -6.73
C MET A 351 14.59 -30.64 -5.84
N GLY A 352 14.55 -29.36 -6.25
CA GLY A 352 13.79 -28.33 -5.56
C GLY A 352 12.30 -28.66 -5.54
N GLU A 353 11.71 -29.01 -6.68
CA GLU A 353 10.31 -29.40 -6.77
C GLU A 353 9.99 -30.59 -5.85
N LEU A 354 10.85 -31.61 -5.86
CA LEU A 354 10.68 -32.79 -5.02
C LEU A 354 10.73 -32.45 -3.52
N VAL A 355 11.68 -31.62 -3.09
CA VAL A 355 11.81 -31.22 -1.68
C VAL A 355 10.58 -30.44 -1.22
N ILE A 356 10.10 -29.48 -2.02
CA ILE A 356 8.87 -28.72 -1.72
C ILE A 356 7.67 -29.66 -1.60
N LYS A 357 7.54 -30.59 -2.55
CA LYS A 357 6.46 -31.60 -2.54
C LYS A 357 6.48 -32.50 -1.30
N MET A 358 7.66 -32.75 -0.74
CA MET A 358 7.86 -33.55 0.47
C MET A 358 7.85 -32.69 1.76
N GLY A 359 7.54 -31.40 1.64
CA GLY A 359 7.36 -30.45 2.73
C GLY A 359 8.67 -29.88 3.30
N GLY A 360 9.78 -29.99 2.58
CA GLY A 360 11.01 -29.26 2.90
C GLY A 360 11.00 -27.86 2.26
N GLU A 361 11.90 -27.01 2.71
CA GLU A 361 12.11 -25.67 2.17
C GLU A 361 13.26 -25.67 1.14
N VAL A 362 13.18 -24.78 0.16
CA VAL A 362 14.24 -24.58 -0.85
C VAL A 362 14.70 -23.13 -0.79
N MET A 363 16.01 -22.94 -0.69
CA MET A 363 16.66 -21.62 -0.63
C MET A 363 17.68 -21.53 -1.76
N VAL A 364 17.56 -20.48 -2.57
CA VAL A 364 18.52 -20.20 -3.66
C VAL A 364 19.60 -19.26 -3.14
N LEU A 365 20.85 -19.64 -3.34
CA LEU A 365 22.04 -18.92 -2.87
C LEU A 365 22.90 -18.48 -4.07
N PRO A 366 23.45 -17.25 -4.05
CA PRO A 366 24.51 -16.86 -4.96
C PRO A 366 25.72 -17.81 -4.89
N ALA A 367 26.44 -17.95 -6.00
CA ALA A 367 27.57 -18.88 -6.11
C ALA A 367 28.68 -18.66 -5.07
N ASP A 368 28.93 -17.42 -4.64
CA ASP A 368 29.92 -17.08 -3.62
C ASP A 368 29.47 -17.42 -2.19
N LYS A 369 28.16 -17.62 -1.98
CA LYS A 369 27.56 -18.01 -0.69
C LYS A 369 27.29 -19.52 -0.60
N MET A 370 27.35 -20.23 -1.71
CA MET A 370 27.03 -21.65 -1.75
C MET A 370 28.08 -22.48 -0.98
N PRO A 371 27.69 -23.28 0.05
CA PRO A 371 28.64 -24.05 0.86
C PRO A 371 29.13 -25.33 0.18
N SER A 372 28.79 -25.55 -1.11
CA SER A 372 29.13 -26.75 -1.86
C SER A 372 29.70 -26.40 -3.23
N LYS A 373 30.46 -27.32 -3.82
CA LYS A 373 30.89 -27.23 -5.22
C LYS A 373 29.91 -27.89 -6.19
N THR A 374 29.04 -28.77 -5.69
CA THR A 374 28.06 -29.51 -6.49
C THR A 374 26.92 -28.62 -6.95
N GLY A 375 26.68 -27.49 -6.28
CA GLY A 375 25.53 -26.61 -6.54
C GLY A 375 24.31 -26.95 -5.70
N LEU A 376 24.41 -27.95 -4.81
CA LEU A 376 23.38 -28.27 -3.84
C LEU A 376 23.96 -28.65 -2.47
N ALA A 377 23.25 -28.29 -1.42
CA ALA A 377 23.56 -28.68 -0.05
C ALA A 377 22.25 -28.89 0.72
N ALA A 378 22.10 -30.01 1.42
CA ALA A 378 20.87 -30.32 2.14
C ALA A 378 21.10 -30.41 3.63
N ILE A 379 20.15 -29.86 4.39
CA ILE A 379 20.03 -29.98 5.84
C ILE A 379 18.87 -30.94 6.12
N TYR A 380 19.11 -31.94 6.97
CA TYR A 380 18.13 -32.98 7.30
C TYR A 380 17.44 -32.69 8.64
N ARG A 381 16.17 -33.06 8.73
CA ARG A 381 15.34 -32.92 9.94
C ARG A 381 15.84 -33.76 11.11
N TYR A 382 16.39 -34.95 10.84
CA TYR A 382 16.79 -35.92 11.85
C TYR A 382 18.09 -36.64 11.52
#